data_AF-A0A1Y2SSI6-F1
#
_entry.id   AF-A0A1Y2SSI6-F1
#
_cell.length_a   1.000
_cell.length_b   1.000
_cell.length_c   1.000
_cell.angle_alpha   90.00
_cell.angle_beta   90.00
_cell.angle_gamma   90.00
#
_symmetry.space_group_name_H-M   'P 1'
#
loop_
_entity.id
_entity.type
_entity.pdbx_description
1 polymer ?
#
loop_
_entity_poly.entity_id
_entity_poly.type
_entity_poly.pdbx_seq_one_letter_code
_entity_poly.pdbx_strand_id
1 'polypeptide(L)'
;MNSMDFRSFKLKSELGILEIILHLIVWLLIILFTFGLGAFVFPYYMTRFIINRTQVIDRNSGRTIGRLTCDINLVQIMGYVIIWAILSFITLGLLYFVYLYKITMSCINHTRIVSE
;
A
#
# COMPACT_ATOMS: atom_id res chain seq x y z
N MET A 1 -6.90 19.56 29.80
CA MET A 1 -7.12 18.56 28.74
C MET A 1 -6.49 19.12 27.48
N ASN A 2 -5.23 18.76 27.16
CA ASN A 2 -4.53 19.31 26.01
C ASN A 2 -5.30 18.90 24.75
N SER A 3 -5.81 19.88 24.00
CA SER A 3 -6.32 19.63 22.66
C SER A 3 -5.16 19.08 21.83
N MET A 4 -5.22 17.80 21.45
CA MET A 4 -4.33 17.28 20.41
C MET A 4 -4.58 18.13 19.15
N ASP A 5 -3.64 19.01 18.82
CA ASP A 5 -3.70 19.80 17.60
C ASP A 5 -3.32 18.89 16.42
N PHE A 6 -4.34 18.31 15.78
CA PHE A 6 -4.16 17.45 14.62
C PHE A 6 -3.48 18.14 13.44
N ARG A 7 -3.35 19.48 13.45
CA ARG A 7 -2.67 20.24 12.38
C ARG A 7 -1.15 20.12 12.44
N SER A 8 -0.57 19.68 13.56
CA SER A 8 0.87 19.51 13.69
C SER A 8 1.36 18.14 13.19
N PHE A 9 0.48 17.20 12.85
CA PHE A 9 0.91 15.87 12.44
C PHE A 9 1.36 15.82 10.97
N LYS A 10 2.49 15.16 10.72
CA LYS A 10 3.04 14.93 9.38
C LYS A 10 3.28 13.44 9.18
N LEU A 11 2.93 12.95 7.99
CA LEU A 11 3.34 11.62 7.55
C LEU A 11 4.78 11.67 7.04
N LYS A 12 5.65 10.85 7.61
CA LYS A 12 7.03 10.68 7.16
C LYS A 12 7.22 9.22 6.76
N SER A 13 7.63 9.00 5.53
CA SER A 13 8.03 7.69 5.06
C SER A 13 9.53 7.50 5.31
N GLU A 14 9.90 6.39 5.97
CA GLU A 14 11.29 5.99 6.18
C GLU A 14 11.73 4.91 5.18
N LEU A 15 11.26 5.03 3.93
CA LEU A 15 11.62 4.11 2.85
C LEU A 15 13.03 4.40 2.34
N GLY A 16 13.94 3.44 2.56
CA GLY A 16 15.25 3.44 1.94
C GLY A 16 15.17 3.06 0.46
N ILE A 17 15.96 3.74 -0.39
CA ILE A 17 16.05 3.46 -1.84
C ILE A 17 16.46 1.99 -2.08
N LEU A 18 17.34 1.46 -1.23
CA LEU A 18 17.77 0.06 -1.29
C LEU A 18 16.62 -0.93 -1.11
N GLU A 19 15.71 -0.66 -0.16
CA GLU A 19 14.55 -1.54 0.07
C GLU A 19 13.60 -1.52 -1.13
N ILE A 20 13.42 -0.34 -1.75
CA ILE A 20 12.60 -0.18 -2.96
C ILE A 20 13.18 -1.02 -4.11
N ILE A 21 14.50 -0.96 -4.33
CA ILE A 21 15.18 -1.73 -5.39
C ILE A 21 15.04 -3.23 -5.14
N LEU A 22 15.27 -3.69 -3.90
CA LEU A 22 15.12 -5.10 -3.56
C LEU A 22 13.68 -5.56 -3.79
N HIS A 23 12.70 -4.78 -3.35
CA HIS A 23 11.29 -5.09 -3.55
C HIS A 23 10.93 -5.17 -5.03
N LEU A 24 11.44 -4.25 -5.85
CA LEU A 24 11.23 -4.25 -7.30
C LEU A 24 11.80 -5.52 -7.95
N ILE A 25 13.02 -5.93 -7.59
CA ILE A 25 13.65 -7.13 -8.15
C ILE A 25 12.84 -8.39 -7.80
N VAL A 26 12.41 -8.52 -6.54
CA VAL A 26 11.59 -9.67 -6.09
C VAL A 26 10.29 -9.72 -6.89
N TRP A 27 9.60 -8.59 -7.04
CA TRP A 27 8.35 -8.56 -7.79
C TRP A 27 8.53 -8.80 -9.28
N LEU A 28 9.64 -8.33 -9.87
CA LEU A 28 9.95 -8.60 -11.26
C LEU A 28 10.14 -10.11 -11.50
N LEU A 29 10.82 -10.81 -10.59
CA LEU A 29 10.94 -12.27 -10.64
C LEU A 29 9.57 -12.95 -10.51
N ILE A 30 8.72 -12.52 -9.55
CA ILE A 30 7.37 -13.09 -9.39
C ILE A 30 6.55 -12.88 -10.65
N ILE A 31 6.55 -11.69 -11.23
CA ILE A 31 5.83 -11.37 -12.47
C ILE A 31 6.31 -12.29 -13.60
N LEU A 32 7.62 -12.49 -13.73
CA LEU A 32 8.21 -13.36 -14.75
C LEU A 32 7.77 -14.82 -14.56
N PHE A 33 7.92 -15.38 -13.35
CA PHE A 33 7.57 -16.78 -13.06
C PHE A 33 6.06 -17.05 -13.07
N THR A 34 5.23 -16.03 -12.89
CA THR A 34 3.76 -16.13 -12.90
C THR A 34 3.14 -15.68 -14.23
N PHE A 35 3.94 -15.46 -15.27
CA PHE A 35 3.49 -14.99 -16.59
C PHE A 35 2.60 -13.73 -16.52
N GLY A 36 2.95 -12.78 -15.65
CA GLY A 36 2.23 -11.51 -15.51
C GLY A 36 1.13 -11.51 -14.45
N LEU A 37 0.74 -12.66 -13.86
CA LEU A 37 -0.27 -12.67 -12.79
C LEU A 37 0.19 -11.90 -11.54
N GLY A 38 1.49 -11.94 -11.23
CA GLY A 38 2.10 -11.16 -10.17
C GLY A 38 1.89 -9.65 -10.33
N ALA A 39 1.68 -9.14 -11.56
CA ALA A 39 1.48 -7.72 -11.81
C ALA A 39 0.14 -7.23 -11.25
N PHE A 40 -0.88 -8.10 -11.15
CA PHE A 40 -2.15 -7.74 -10.51
C PHE A 40 -2.02 -7.68 -8.99
N VAL A 41 -1.14 -8.49 -8.40
CA VAL A 41 -0.95 -8.57 -6.95
C VAL A 41 0.03 -7.48 -6.45
N PHE A 42 0.99 -7.10 -7.29
CA PHE A 42 2.04 -6.13 -6.98
C PHE A 42 1.53 -4.78 -6.42
N PRO A 43 0.55 -4.09 -7.03
CA PRO A 43 0.08 -2.79 -6.55
C PRO A 43 -0.37 -2.81 -5.09
N TYR A 44 -1.02 -3.90 -4.68
CA TYR A 44 -1.47 -4.07 -3.30
C TYR A 44 -0.28 -4.16 -2.34
N TYR A 45 0.71 -5.01 -2.64
CA TYR A 45 1.89 -5.18 -1.78
C TYR A 45 2.76 -3.94 -1.76
N MET A 46 2.88 -3.25 -2.89
CA MET A 46 3.58 -1.97 -2.99
C MET A 46 2.92 -0.92 -2.08
N THR A 47 1.61 -0.72 -2.18
CA THR A 47 0.88 0.23 -1.34
C THR A 47 0.97 -0.14 0.14
N ARG A 48 0.82 -1.42 0.48
CA ARG A 48 0.96 -1.91 1.86
C ARG A 48 2.37 -1.70 2.41
N PHE A 49 3.40 -1.94 1.59
CA PHE A 49 4.80 -1.73 1.96
C PHE A 49 5.07 -0.26 2.28
N ILE A 50 4.58 0.66 1.45
CA ILE A 50 4.71 2.10 1.68
C ILE A 50 4.00 2.52 2.97
N ILE A 51 2.74 2.09 3.15
CA ILE A 51 1.93 2.45 4.33
C ILE A 51 2.59 1.96 5.62
N ASN A 52 3.03 0.70 5.66
CA ASN A 52 3.65 0.11 6.85
C ASN A 52 5.01 0.75 7.21
N ARG A 53 5.67 1.42 6.26
CA ARG A 53 6.90 2.20 6.47
C ARG A 53 6.63 3.70 6.70
N THR A 54 5.37 4.12 6.75
CA THR A 54 4.97 5.50 7.01
C THR A 54 4.63 5.69 8.48
N GLN A 55 5.30 6.65 9.11
CA GLN A 55 5.12 7.02 10.51
C GLN A 55 4.45 8.39 10.62
N VAL A 56 3.66 8.57 11.67
CA VAL A 56 3.05 9.85 12.04
C VAL A 56 3.99 10.54 13.01
N ILE A 57 4.54 11.68 12.62
CA ILE A 57 5.42 12.51 13.44
C ILE A 57 4.73 13.81 13.83
N ASP A 58 4.93 14.26 15.07
CA ASP A 58 4.56 15.60 15.49
C ASP A 58 5.56 16.63 14.94
N ARG A 59 5.09 17.62 14.20
CA ARG A 59 5.92 18.69 13.64
C ARG A 59 6.54 19.58 14.72
N ASN A 60 5.90 19.72 15.89
CA ASN A 60 6.37 20.60 16.96
C ASN A 60 7.39 19.92 17.89
N SER A 61 7.16 18.65 18.23
CA SER A 61 8.03 17.91 19.15
C SER A 61 9.03 16.97 18.46
N GLY A 62 8.86 16.71 17.16
CA GLY A 62 9.68 15.75 16.40
C GLY A 62 9.48 14.30 16.83
N ARG A 63 8.53 14.02 17.74
CA ARG A 63 8.27 12.68 18.27
C ARG A 63 7.39 11.87 17.34
N THR A 64 7.70 10.59 17.21
CA THR A 64 6.87 9.58 16.55
C THR A 64 5.67 9.26 17.43
N ILE A 65 4.47 9.51 16.93
CA ILE A 65 3.20 9.32 17.65
C ILE A 65 2.61 7.93 17.37
N GLY A 66 2.95 7.37 16.21
CA GLY A 66 2.49 6.05 15.81
C GLY A 66 2.88 5.71 14.39
N ARG A 67 2.62 4.47 13.99
CA ARG A 67 2.85 3.95 12.64
C ARG A 67 1.53 3.66 11.96
N LEU A 68 1.48 3.87 10.65
CA LEU A 68 0.33 3.45 9.86
C LEU A 68 0.44 1.93 9.63
N THR A 69 -0.59 1.19 9.98
CA THR A 69 -0.71 -0.23 9.64
C THR A 69 -1.92 -0.44 8.74
N CYS A 70 -1.72 -1.15 7.65
CA CYS A 70 -2.81 -1.62 6.81
C CYS A 70 -3.23 -3.01 7.28
N ASP A 71 -4.28 -3.04 8.10
CA ASP A 71 -4.89 -4.27 8.63
C ASP A 71 -5.97 -4.75 7.65
N ILE A 72 -5.52 -5.27 6.51
CA ILE A 72 -6.41 -5.96 5.57
C ILE A 72 -5.99 -7.40 5.42
N ASN A 73 -6.96 -8.28 5.64
CA ASN A 73 -6.86 -9.69 5.32
C ASN A 73 -6.62 -9.86 3.81
N LEU A 74 -5.42 -10.31 3.45
CA LEU A 74 -5.02 -10.69 2.08
C LEU A 74 -6.06 -11.57 1.39
N VAL A 75 -6.71 -12.45 2.16
CA VAL A 75 -7.75 -13.38 1.70
C VAL A 75 -9.00 -12.64 1.22
N GLN A 76 -9.40 -11.55 1.89
CA GLN A 76 -10.58 -10.77 1.54
C GLN A 76 -10.36 -9.98 0.24
N ILE A 77 -9.13 -9.50 0.01
CA ILE A 77 -8.76 -8.80 -1.21
C ILE A 77 -8.53 -9.77 -2.38
N MET A 78 -8.09 -11.01 -2.12
CA MET A 78 -7.81 -12.01 -3.16
C MET A 78 -8.99 -12.21 -4.13
N GLY A 79 -10.21 -12.32 -3.60
CA GLY A 79 -11.41 -12.46 -4.44
C GLY A 79 -11.67 -11.24 -5.33
N TYR A 80 -11.41 -10.03 -4.81
CA TYR A 80 -11.56 -8.78 -5.56
C TYR A 80 -10.51 -8.66 -6.67
N VAL A 81 -9.25 -9.01 -6.38
CA VAL A 81 -8.13 -8.99 -7.34
C VAL A 81 -8.42 -9.89 -8.56
N ILE A 82 -8.94 -11.09 -8.32
CA ILE A 82 -9.25 -12.06 -9.40
C ILE A 82 -10.31 -11.50 -10.35
N ILE A 83 -11.37 -10.89 -9.83
CA ILE A 83 -12.43 -10.28 -10.65
C ILE A 83 -11.85 -9.19 -11.56
N TRP A 84 -11.03 -8.30 -11.00
CA TRP A 84 -10.40 -7.23 -11.78
C TRP A 84 -9.36 -7.73 -12.77
N ALA A 85 -8.64 -8.81 -12.46
CA ALA A 85 -7.74 -9.44 -13.40
C ALA A 85 -8.48 -9.98 -14.63
N ILE A 86 -9.63 -10.64 -14.43
CA ILE A 86 -10.48 -11.14 -15.52
C ILE A 86 -11.03 -9.97 -16.35
N LEU A 87 -11.56 -8.94 -15.69
CA LEU A 87 -12.07 -7.74 -16.38
C LEU A 87 -10.97 -7.02 -17.18
N SER A 88 -9.77 -6.92 -16.63
CA SER A 88 -8.61 -6.38 -17.31
C SER A 88 -8.24 -7.22 -18.53
N PHE A 89 -8.29 -8.56 -18.44
CA PHE A 89 -8.01 -9.43 -19.57
C PHE A 89 -9.02 -9.24 -20.72
N ILE A 90 -10.32 -9.18 -20.40
CA ILE A 90 -11.39 -8.97 -21.40
C ILE A 90 -11.25 -7.60 -22.08
N THR A 91 -10.78 -6.59 -21.36
CA THR A 91 -10.65 -5.21 -21.85
C THR A 91 -9.24 -4.90 -22.39
N LEU A 92 -8.42 -5.93 -22.68
CA LEU A 92 -7.05 -5.80 -23.18
C LEU A 92 -6.16 -4.89 -22.31
N GLY A 93 -6.37 -4.91 -20.99
CA GLY A 93 -5.59 -4.16 -20.01
C GLY A 93 -6.14 -2.78 -19.67
N LEU A 94 -7.21 -2.29 -20.32
CA LEU A 94 -7.71 -0.93 -20.06
C LEU A 94 -8.21 -0.76 -18.62
N LEU A 95 -8.92 -1.77 -18.10
CA LEU A 95 -9.43 -1.72 -16.71
C LEU A 95 -8.33 -1.88 -15.66
N TYR A 96 -7.12 -2.30 -16.04
CA TYR A 96 -5.99 -2.35 -15.13
C TYR A 96 -5.71 -0.98 -14.51
N PHE A 97 -5.79 0.10 -15.30
CA PHE A 97 -5.57 1.45 -14.78
C PHE A 97 -6.59 1.83 -13.70
N VAL A 98 -7.87 1.52 -13.91
CA VAL A 98 -8.94 1.78 -12.93
C VAL A 98 -8.74 0.93 -11.67
N TYR A 99 -8.31 -0.32 -11.86
CA TYR A 99 -8.00 -1.25 -10.78
C TYR A 99 -6.91 -0.71 -9.83
N LEU A 100 -5.85 -0.09 -10.35
CA LEU A 100 -4.78 0.50 -9.54
C LEU A 100 -5.30 1.56 -8.55
N TYR A 101 -6.18 2.46 -9.01
CA TYR A 101 -6.80 3.47 -8.15
C TYR A 101 -7.69 2.83 -7.08
N LYS A 102 -8.48 1.82 -7.47
CA LYS A 102 -9.38 1.12 -6.55
C LYS A 102 -8.64 0.40 -5.43
N ILE A 103 -7.52 -0.28 -5.73
CA ILE A 103 -6.68 -0.90 -4.70
C ILE A 103 -6.14 0.15 -3.75
N THR A 104 -5.58 1.22 -4.28
CA THR A 104 -4.95 2.26 -3.46
C THR A 104 -5.96 2.87 -2.49
N MET A 105 -7.17 3.19 -2.97
CA MET A 105 -8.27 3.67 -2.14
C MET A 105 -8.68 2.64 -1.08
N SER A 106 -8.79 1.36 -1.46
CA SER A 106 -9.14 0.29 -0.52
C SER A 106 -8.10 0.12 0.58
N CYS A 107 -6.81 0.21 0.24
CA CYS A 107 -5.71 0.16 1.20
C CYS A 107 -5.78 1.33 2.19
N ILE A 108 -5.96 2.56 1.69
CA ILE A 108 -6.06 3.76 2.53
C ILE A 108 -7.27 3.69 3.47
N ASN A 109 -8.43 3.28 2.97
CA ASN A 109 -9.66 3.20 3.76
C ASN A 109 -9.59 2.21 4.94
N HIS A 110 -8.72 1.22 4.87
CA HIS A 110 -8.51 0.25 5.95
C HIS A 110 -7.19 0.48 6.71
N THR A 111 -6.49 1.58 6.42
CA THR A 111 -5.30 1.93 7.18
C THR A 111 -5.71 2.52 8.52
N ARG A 112 -5.10 2.04 9.60
CA ARG A 112 -5.27 2.58 10.95
C ARG A 112 -3.94 3.07 11.49
N ILE A 113 -3.99 4.10 12.33
CA ILE A 113 -2.82 4.59 13.06
C ILE A 113 -2.73 3.75 14.33
N VAL A 114 -1.60 3.08 14.53
CA VAL A 114 -1.28 2.36 15.75
C VAL A 114 -0.26 3.19 16.53
N SER A 115 -0.64 3.62 17.73
CA SER A 115 0.29 4.29 18.66
C SER A 115 1.32 3.26 19.15
N GLU A 116 2.60 3.61 19.06
CA GLU A 116 3.72 2.80 19.56
C GLU A 116 3.74 2.78 21.10
#